data_AF-A0A7J8R9B8-F1
#
_entry.id   AF-A0A7J8R9B8-F1
#
_cell.length_a   1.000
_cell.length_b   1.000
_cell.length_c   1.000
_cell.angle_alpha   90.00
_cell.angle_beta   90.00
_cell.angle_gamma   90.00
#
_symmetry.space_group_name_H-M   'P 1'
#
loop_
_entity.id
_entity.type
_entity.pdbx_description
1 polymer ?
#
loop_
_entity_poly.entity_id
_entity_poly.type
_entity_poly.pdbx_seq_one_letter_code
_entity_poly.pdbx_strand_id
1 'polypeptide(L)'
;MGFAICIFISLLVFPIWAGDELHHSLISRFEDLARSLEGFSKEYFENDNHKEKKSSANFSGKCKSILHSKAKDESLVNFARWEPWHGKFGFSYPWGKYLKIGEDLRDLAIIILSLKGCHDQSSEILEASVKEACEGIIASLAWTIKELGESIKEMSKCRYEEMIVPKMKSVRIEVSAIVNPFALGTYLENSDGLGIASFVHSLMKMVEKLEELAKEVEELGQLGGFHENS
;
A
#
# COMPACT_ATOMS: atom_id res chain seq x y z
N MET A 1 -10.39 -35.20 -28.18
CA MET A 1 -9.93 -35.95 -26.99
C MET A 1 -8.98 -35.11 -26.14
N GLY A 2 -7.78 -34.74 -26.62
CA GLY A 2 -6.78 -34.01 -25.81
C GLY A 2 -7.24 -32.67 -25.21
N PHE A 3 -7.96 -31.83 -25.98
CA PHE A 3 -8.54 -30.57 -25.48
C PHE A 3 -9.55 -30.79 -24.35
N ALA A 4 -10.45 -31.77 -24.50
CA ALA A 4 -11.45 -32.12 -23.48
C ALA A 4 -10.80 -32.71 -22.22
N ILE A 5 -9.77 -33.55 -22.37
CA ILE A 5 -9.00 -34.11 -21.25
C ILE A 5 -8.23 -33.00 -20.51
N CYS A 6 -7.64 -32.05 -21.23
CA CYS A 6 -6.96 -30.89 -20.65
C CYS A 6 -7.93 -30.02 -19.84
N ILE A 7 -9.10 -29.67 -20.41
CA ILE A 7 -10.16 -28.95 -19.68
C ILE A 7 -10.60 -29.72 -18.44
N PHE A 8 -10.80 -31.04 -18.58
CA PHE A 8 -11.26 -31.89 -17.47
C PHE A 8 -10.24 -31.91 -16.32
N ILE A 9 -8.94 -32.09 -16.62
CA ILE A 9 -7.88 -32.10 -15.62
C ILE A 9 -7.75 -30.73 -14.94
N SER A 10 -7.74 -29.65 -15.74
CA SER A 10 -7.61 -28.27 -15.25
C SER A 10 -8.80 -27.78 -14.43
N LEU A 11 -9.99 -28.37 -14.58
CA LEU A 11 -11.17 -28.00 -13.79
C LEU A 11 -11.43 -28.91 -12.60
N LEU A 12 -11.02 -30.19 -12.65
CA LEU A 12 -11.49 -31.20 -11.69
C LEU A 12 -10.40 -31.87 -10.85
N VAL A 13 -9.13 -31.84 -11.26
CA VAL A 13 -8.06 -32.55 -10.54
C VAL A 13 -7.23 -31.59 -9.69
N PHE A 14 -6.87 -30.42 -10.24
CA PHE A 14 -6.23 -29.31 -9.51
C PHE A 14 -6.58 -27.98 -10.17
N PRO A 15 -7.75 -27.40 -9.88
CA PRO A 15 -8.11 -26.12 -10.47
C PRO A 15 -7.16 -25.02 -10.00
N ILE A 16 -6.58 -24.29 -10.96
CA ILE A 16 -5.85 -23.05 -10.69
C ILE A 16 -6.87 -21.93 -10.89
N TRP A 17 -7.33 -21.34 -9.79
CA TRP A 17 -8.30 -20.27 -9.82
C TRP A 17 -7.61 -18.90 -9.99
N ALA A 18 -8.09 -18.13 -10.95
CA ALA A 18 -7.68 -16.75 -11.15
C ALA A 18 -8.07 -15.87 -9.95
N GLY A 19 -9.19 -16.18 -9.27
CA GLY A 19 -9.59 -15.50 -8.04
C GLY A 19 -8.55 -15.63 -6.91
N ASP A 20 -8.03 -16.85 -6.70
CA ASP A 20 -6.97 -17.10 -5.72
C ASP A 20 -5.66 -16.40 -6.10
N GLU A 21 -5.26 -16.47 -7.37
CA GLU A 21 -4.05 -15.78 -7.85
C GLU A 21 -4.15 -14.27 -7.69
N LEU A 22 -5.30 -13.67 -8.04
CA LEU A 22 -5.56 -12.25 -7.87
C LEU A 22 -5.47 -11.86 -6.40
N HIS A 23 -6.07 -12.65 -5.53
CA HIS A 23 -6.08 -12.39 -4.09
C HIS A 23 -4.68 -12.46 -3.48
N HIS A 24 -3.92 -13.52 -3.76
CA HIS A 24 -2.54 -13.64 -3.29
C HIS A 24 -1.63 -12.55 -3.85
N SER A 25 -1.78 -12.22 -5.13
CA SER A 25 -1.07 -11.10 -5.75
C SER A 25 -1.39 -9.78 -5.04
N LEU A 26 -2.67 -9.49 -4.80
CA LEU A 26 -3.09 -8.26 -4.13
C LEU A 26 -2.50 -8.14 -2.72
N ILE A 27 -2.59 -9.20 -1.91
CA ILE A 27 -2.02 -9.23 -0.55
C ILE A 27 -0.52 -9.00 -0.57
N SER A 28 0.20 -9.67 -1.48
CA SER A 28 1.65 -9.51 -1.61
C SER A 28 2.06 -8.07 -1.88
N ARG A 29 1.22 -7.30 -2.58
CA ARG A 29 1.46 -5.89 -2.91
C ARG A 29 1.30 -4.98 -1.70
N PHE A 30 0.32 -5.22 -0.84
CA PHE A 30 0.21 -4.50 0.45
C PHE A 30 1.49 -4.67 1.25
N GLU A 31 1.92 -5.91 1.42
CA GLU A 31 3.13 -6.24 2.18
C GLU A 31 4.38 -5.63 1.52
N ASP A 32 4.48 -5.65 0.20
CA ASP A 32 5.59 -5.04 -0.53
C ASP A 32 5.61 -3.51 -0.39
N LEU A 33 4.46 -2.83 -0.37
CA LEU A 33 4.39 -1.38 -0.12
C LEU A 33 4.77 -1.05 1.32
N ALA A 34 4.27 -1.80 2.30
CA ALA A 34 4.60 -1.57 3.70
C ALA A 34 6.11 -1.77 3.96
N ARG A 35 6.71 -2.84 3.43
CA ARG A 35 8.16 -3.07 3.51
C ARG A 35 8.96 -2.01 2.78
N SER A 36 8.45 -1.54 1.65
CA SER A 36 9.11 -0.46 0.90
C SER A 36 9.14 0.80 1.75
N LEU A 37 8.01 1.17 2.35
CA LEU A 37 7.89 2.34 3.20
C LEU A 37 8.74 2.25 4.48
N GLU A 38 8.78 1.10 5.15
CA GLU A 38 9.68 0.84 6.28
C GLU A 38 11.16 0.87 5.87
N GLY A 39 11.49 0.34 4.69
CA GLY A 39 12.84 0.40 4.12
C GLY A 39 13.28 1.82 3.81
N PHE A 40 12.35 2.65 3.30
CA PHE A 40 12.58 4.08 3.09
C PHE A 40 12.88 4.80 4.40
N SER A 41 12.12 4.54 5.47
CA SER A 41 12.40 5.12 6.79
C SER A 41 13.82 4.78 7.25
N LYS A 42 14.23 3.51 7.18
CA LYS A 42 15.60 3.12 7.57
C LYS A 42 16.67 3.79 6.73
N GLU A 43 16.51 3.82 5.40
CA GLU A 43 17.48 4.48 4.50
C GLU A 43 17.52 6.00 4.71
N TYR A 44 16.38 6.63 4.99
CA TYR A 44 16.30 8.07 5.20
C TYR A 44 16.92 8.49 6.55
N PHE A 45 16.78 7.66 7.57
CA PHE A 45 17.06 8.05 8.94
C PHE A 45 18.27 7.34 9.57
N GLU A 46 18.66 6.15 9.12
CA GLU A 46 19.87 5.47 9.58
C GLU A 46 21.02 5.73 8.58
N ASN A 47 22.10 6.38 9.06
CA ASN A 47 23.26 6.78 8.25
C ASN A 47 24.22 5.59 7.98
N ASP A 48 23.69 4.40 7.67
CA ASP A 48 24.47 3.15 7.64
C ASP A 48 25.00 2.83 6.22
N ASN A 49 26.15 3.43 5.91
CA ASN A 49 26.89 3.43 4.64
C ASN A 49 27.33 2.05 4.06
N HIS A 50 26.82 0.92 4.55
CA HIS A 50 27.37 -0.41 4.19
C HIS A 50 26.41 -1.42 3.53
N LYS A 51 25.14 -1.08 3.25
CA LYS A 51 24.18 -1.99 2.55
C LYS A 51 23.35 -1.38 1.40
N GLU A 52 23.64 -0.13 1.01
CA GLU A 52 22.71 0.73 0.25
C GLU A 52 22.34 0.28 -1.18
N LYS A 53 23.24 -0.37 -1.93
CA LYS A 53 22.98 -0.63 -3.37
C LYS A 53 22.01 -1.78 -3.64
N LYS A 54 21.84 -2.74 -2.72
CA LYS A 54 20.91 -3.86 -2.90
C LYS A 54 19.50 -3.53 -2.39
N SER A 55 19.38 -2.71 -1.34
CA SER A 55 18.11 -2.31 -0.74
C SER A 55 17.29 -1.39 -1.66
N SER A 56 17.93 -0.32 -2.16
CA SER A 56 17.29 0.68 -3.01
C SER A 56 16.81 0.14 -4.36
N ALA A 57 17.59 -0.77 -4.96
CA ALA A 57 17.22 -1.46 -6.21
C ALA A 57 15.99 -2.38 -6.01
N ASN A 58 15.93 -3.11 -4.89
CA ASN A 58 14.80 -3.98 -4.56
C ASN A 58 13.53 -3.19 -4.23
N PHE A 59 13.66 -2.06 -3.52
CA PHE A 59 12.57 -1.12 -3.25
C PHE A 59 11.93 -0.61 -4.55
N SER A 60 12.74 -0.09 -5.47
CA SER A 60 12.24 0.43 -6.75
C SER A 60 11.63 -0.67 -7.61
N GLY A 61 12.22 -1.88 -7.57
CA GLY A 61 11.72 -3.04 -8.32
C GLY A 61 10.31 -3.46 -7.90
N LYS A 62 10.02 -3.50 -6.60
CA LYS A 62 8.69 -3.88 -6.08
C LYS A 62 7.62 -2.86 -6.45
N CYS A 63 7.87 -1.57 -6.21
CA CYS A 63 6.94 -0.51 -6.64
C CYS A 63 6.73 -0.53 -8.15
N LYS A 64 7.76 -0.73 -8.97
CA LYS A 64 7.62 -0.88 -10.44
C LYS A 64 6.76 -2.08 -10.83
N SER A 65 6.96 -3.24 -10.19
CA SER A 65 6.13 -4.41 -10.43
C SER A 65 4.65 -4.13 -10.14
N ILE A 66 4.38 -3.42 -9.04
CA ILE A 66 3.03 -2.96 -8.69
C ILE A 66 2.46 -2.04 -9.78
N LEU A 67 3.23 -1.08 -10.29
CA LEU A 67 2.77 -0.16 -11.35
C LEU A 67 2.35 -0.90 -12.63
N HIS A 68 3.05 -1.96 -12.99
CA HIS A 68 2.77 -2.76 -14.19
C HIS A 68 1.70 -3.85 -13.99
N SER A 69 1.10 -3.96 -12.81
CA SER A 69 0.11 -5.01 -12.49
C SER A 69 -1.23 -4.91 -13.23
N LYS A 70 -1.61 -3.72 -13.73
CA LYS A 70 -2.98 -3.42 -14.18
C LYS A 70 -3.55 -4.43 -15.18
N ALA A 71 -2.83 -4.71 -16.27
CA ALA A 71 -3.30 -5.65 -17.29
C ALA A 71 -3.47 -7.07 -16.75
N LYS A 72 -2.58 -7.50 -15.85
CA LYS A 72 -2.68 -8.80 -15.16
C LYS A 72 -3.93 -8.84 -14.28
N ASP A 73 -4.13 -7.81 -13.43
CA ASP A 73 -5.30 -7.71 -12.54
C ASP A 73 -6.62 -7.77 -13.34
N GLU A 74 -6.72 -7.00 -14.43
CA GLU A 74 -7.91 -6.98 -15.31
C GLU A 74 -8.19 -8.36 -15.93
N SER A 75 -7.16 -9.03 -16.43
CA SER A 75 -7.30 -10.39 -16.97
C SER A 75 -7.76 -11.38 -15.91
N LEU A 76 -7.16 -11.38 -14.72
CA LEU A 76 -7.52 -12.28 -13.63
C LEU A 76 -8.97 -12.05 -13.17
N VAL A 77 -9.41 -10.79 -13.06
CA VAL A 77 -10.80 -10.47 -12.72
C VAL A 77 -11.77 -10.97 -13.78
N ASN A 78 -11.43 -10.84 -15.07
CA ASN A 78 -12.28 -11.36 -16.14
C ASN A 78 -12.44 -12.88 -16.05
N PHE A 79 -11.39 -13.62 -15.70
CA PHE A 79 -11.48 -15.06 -15.48
C PHE A 79 -12.26 -15.40 -14.20
N ALA A 80 -11.97 -14.70 -13.09
CA ALA A 80 -12.57 -14.94 -11.78
C ALA A 80 -14.10 -14.75 -11.77
N ARG A 81 -14.65 -13.91 -12.65
CA ARG A 81 -16.10 -13.72 -12.82
C ARG A 81 -16.83 -14.96 -13.33
N TRP A 82 -16.13 -15.88 -14.01
CA TRP A 82 -16.71 -17.10 -14.56
C TRP A 82 -16.48 -18.32 -13.68
N GLU A 83 -15.80 -18.15 -12.55
CA GLU A 83 -15.50 -19.25 -11.65
C GLU A 83 -16.77 -19.68 -10.90
N PRO A 84 -16.99 -21.00 -10.70
CA PRO A 84 -17.98 -21.46 -9.75
C PRO A 84 -17.59 -21.03 -8.33
N TRP A 85 -18.47 -21.26 -7.36
CA TRP A 85 -18.12 -21.09 -5.95
C TRP A 85 -16.91 -21.96 -5.61
N HIS A 86 -15.85 -21.37 -5.07
CA HIS A 86 -14.70 -22.10 -4.54
C HIS A 86 -14.05 -21.37 -3.34
N GLY A 87 -13.34 -22.13 -2.52
CA GLY A 87 -12.52 -21.59 -1.42
C GLY A 87 -13.26 -20.60 -0.53
N LYS A 88 -12.73 -19.38 -0.44
CA LYS A 88 -13.28 -18.27 0.35
C LYS A 88 -14.21 -17.36 -0.47
N PHE A 89 -14.45 -17.67 -1.75
CA PHE A 89 -15.16 -16.81 -2.69
C PHE A 89 -16.54 -17.39 -3.03
N GLY A 90 -17.58 -16.64 -2.67
CA GLY A 90 -18.96 -16.99 -3.02
C GLY A 90 -19.31 -16.75 -4.49
N PHE A 91 -20.54 -17.11 -4.86
CA PHE A 91 -21.06 -16.80 -6.19
C PHE A 91 -21.17 -15.27 -6.38
N SER A 92 -20.80 -14.77 -7.57
CA SER A 92 -20.83 -13.33 -7.90
C SER A 92 -20.03 -12.45 -6.93
N TYR A 93 -18.83 -12.90 -6.55
CA TYR A 93 -17.92 -12.15 -5.67
C TYR A 93 -17.55 -10.75 -6.23
N PRO A 94 -17.36 -9.70 -5.39
CA PRO A 94 -17.18 -8.31 -5.82
C PRO A 94 -15.78 -8.01 -6.40
N TRP A 95 -15.37 -8.72 -7.47
CA TRP A 95 -14.06 -8.59 -8.11
C TRP A 95 -13.75 -7.16 -8.60
N GLY A 96 -14.77 -6.33 -8.84
CA GLY A 96 -14.58 -4.91 -9.17
C GLY A 96 -13.84 -4.14 -8.07
N LYS A 97 -14.06 -4.49 -6.80
CA LYS A 97 -13.34 -3.87 -5.67
C LYS A 97 -11.86 -4.24 -5.65
N TYR A 98 -11.49 -5.44 -6.09
CA TYR A 98 -10.07 -5.82 -6.21
C TYR A 98 -9.34 -4.97 -7.25
N LEU A 99 -9.99 -4.62 -8.37
CA LEU A 99 -9.40 -3.70 -9.35
C LEU A 99 -9.20 -2.31 -8.75
N LYS A 100 -10.21 -1.81 -8.05
CA LYS A 100 -10.18 -0.48 -7.43
C LYS A 100 -9.08 -0.38 -6.37
N ILE A 101 -9.02 -1.34 -5.45
CA ILE A 101 -7.94 -1.46 -4.46
C ILE A 101 -6.58 -1.57 -5.18
N GLY A 102 -6.50 -2.38 -6.25
CA GLY A 102 -5.31 -2.48 -7.09
C GLY A 102 -4.88 -1.15 -7.71
N GLU A 103 -5.82 -0.27 -8.09
CA GLU A 103 -5.52 1.10 -8.57
C GLU A 103 -4.96 1.95 -7.44
N ASP A 104 -5.59 1.95 -6.27
CA ASP A 104 -5.16 2.74 -5.12
C ASP A 104 -3.77 2.29 -4.62
N LEU A 105 -3.46 1.00 -4.65
CA LEU A 105 -2.11 0.49 -4.37
C LEU A 105 -1.06 0.97 -5.39
N ARG A 106 -1.44 1.16 -6.66
CA ARG A 106 -0.53 1.74 -7.66
C ARG A 106 -0.29 3.22 -7.38
N ASP A 107 -1.32 3.97 -7.01
CA ASP A 107 -1.18 5.37 -6.58
C ASP A 107 -0.24 5.49 -5.37
N LEU A 108 -0.38 4.62 -4.38
CA LEU A 108 0.53 4.55 -3.23
C LEU A 108 1.97 4.21 -3.67
N ALA A 109 2.16 3.29 -4.61
CA ALA A 109 3.48 2.98 -5.15
C ALA A 109 4.14 4.21 -5.80
N ILE A 110 3.37 5.04 -6.52
CA ILE A 110 3.86 6.30 -7.10
C ILE A 110 4.29 7.25 -5.98
N ILE A 111 3.47 7.44 -4.95
CA ILE A 111 3.78 8.33 -3.82
C ILE A 111 5.03 7.88 -3.07
N ILE A 112 5.18 6.56 -2.82
CA ILE A 112 6.38 5.97 -2.21
C ILE A 112 7.63 6.23 -3.05
N LEU A 113 7.54 6.10 -4.38
CA LEU A 113 8.65 6.42 -5.27
C LEU A 113 8.99 7.92 -5.24
N SER A 114 7.98 8.80 -5.16
CA SER A 114 8.18 10.25 -5.01
C SER A 114 8.85 10.61 -3.68
N LEU A 115 8.48 9.95 -2.57
CA LEU A 115 9.13 10.12 -1.27
C LEU A 115 10.62 9.78 -1.35
N LYS A 116 10.99 8.68 -2.03
CA LYS A 116 12.40 8.33 -2.25
C LYS A 116 13.14 9.39 -3.07
N GLY A 117 12.53 9.92 -4.13
CA GLY A 117 13.14 10.99 -4.91
C GLY A 117 13.45 12.27 -4.12
N CYS A 118 12.73 12.48 -3.01
CA CYS A 118 12.96 13.61 -2.11
C CYS A 118 14.11 13.39 -1.11
N HIS A 119 14.46 12.13 -0.81
CA HIS A 119 15.57 11.79 0.10
C HIS A 119 16.90 12.38 -0.37
N ASP A 120 17.19 12.22 -1.67
CA ASP A 120 18.42 12.70 -2.31
C ASP A 120 18.61 14.22 -2.17
N GLN A 121 17.56 14.98 -1.79
CA GLN A 121 17.56 16.43 -1.68
C GLN A 121 17.42 16.96 -0.24
N SER A 122 16.98 16.13 0.73
CA SER A 122 16.47 16.63 2.03
C SER A 122 17.14 16.03 3.29
N SER A 123 17.98 15.00 3.14
CA SER A 123 18.51 14.20 4.27
C SER A 123 19.40 15.00 5.24
N GLU A 124 20.14 16.03 4.77
CA GLU A 124 21.09 16.79 5.62
C GLU A 124 20.45 17.88 6.49
N ILE A 125 19.18 18.22 6.29
CA ILE A 125 18.60 19.52 6.75
C ILE A 125 17.57 19.34 7.86
N LEU A 126 17.10 18.12 8.10
CA LEU A 126 16.02 17.85 9.05
C LEU A 126 16.56 17.81 10.49
N GLU A 127 15.99 18.64 11.38
CA GLU A 127 16.30 18.56 12.81
C GLU A 127 15.89 17.20 13.39
N ALA A 128 16.64 16.73 14.39
CA ALA A 128 16.42 15.41 15.00
C ALA A 128 14.99 15.21 15.55
N SER A 129 14.32 16.26 16.01
CA SER A 129 12.94 16.22 16.49
C SER A 129 11.91 15.99 15.37
N VAL A 130 12.11 16.62 14.21
CA VAL A 130 11.26 16.46 13.03
C VAL A 130 11.49 15.08 12.41
N LYS A 131 12.73 14.59 12.48
CA LYS A 131 13.14 13.26 12.06
C LYS A 131 12.37 12.15 12.78
N GLU A 132 12.35 12.20 14.11
CA GLU A 132 11.64 11.24 14.97
C GLU A 132 10.12 11.27 14.70
N ALA A 133 9.54 12.46 14.51
CA ALA A 133 8.13 12.59 14.14
C ALA A 133 7.84 11.95 12.77
N CYS A 134 8.69 12.18 11.76
CA CYS A 134 8.53 11.59 10.43
C CYS A 134 8.69 10.06 10.45
N GLU A 135 9.60 9.52 11.25
CA GLU A 135 9.73 8.08 11.49
C GLU A 135 8.44 7.48 12.05
N GLY A 136 7.87 8.12 13.08
CA GLY A 136 6.60 7.70 13.70
C GLY A 136 5.42 7.72 12.71
N ILE A 137 5.36 8.77 11.87
CA ILE A 137 4.38 8.89 10.79
C ILE A 137 4.53 7.75 9.80
N ILE A 138 5.75 7.52 9.28
CA ILE A 138 6.02 6.50 8.28
C ILE A 138 5.72 5.09 8.81
N ALA A 139 6.11 4.80 10.05
CA ALA A 139 5.78 3.55 10.71
C ALA A 139 4.27 3.34 10.85
N SER A 140 3.53 4.40 11.18
CA SER A 140 2.07 4.36 11.30
C SER A 140 1.36 4.12 9.95
N LEU A 141 1.87 4.74 8.88
CA LEU A 141 1.39 4.52 7.52
C LEU A 141 1.67 3.08 7.06
N ALA A 142 2.88 2.58 7.29
CA ALA A 142 3.26 1.20 6.94
C ALA A 142 2.44 0.16 7.72
N TRP A 143 2.22 0.39 9.02
CA TRP A 143 1.35 -0.45 9.83
C TRP A 143 -0.07 -0.49 9.27
N THR A 144 -0.63 0.65 8.85
CA THR A 144 -1.98 0.69 8.30
C THR A 144 -2.09 -0.08 6.98
N ILE A 145 -1.08 0.02 6.11
CA ILE A 145 -1.02 -0.79 4.88
C ILE A 145 -1.04 -2.29 5.23
N LYS A 146 -0.28 -2.71 6.24
CA LYS A 146 -0.28 -4.12 6.69
C LYS A 146 -1.64 -4.55 7.22
N GLU A 147 -2.24 -3.76 8.10
CA GLU A 147 -3.56 -4.04 8.69
C GLU A 147 -4.63 -4.22 7.61
N LEU A 148 -4.67 -3.33 6.61
CA LEU A 148 -5.59 -3.45 5.47
C LEU A 148 -5.34 -4.71 4.63
N GLY A 149 -4.07 -5.06 4.40
CA GLY A 149 -3.70 -6.29 3.69
C GLY A 149 -4.05 -7.56 4.47
N GLU A 150 -3.89 -7.55 5.79
CA GLU A 150 -4.23 -8.65 6.68
C GLU A 150 -5.74 -8.89 6.74
N SER A 151 -6.55 -7.83 6.81
CA SER A 151 -8.00 -7.92 6.71
C SER A 151 -8.44 -8.64 5.45
N ILE A 152 -7.91 -8.24 4.29
CA ILE A 152 -8.21 -8.91 3.02
C ILE A 152 -7.74 -10.38 3.08
N LYS A 153 -6.50 -10.64 3.50
CA LYS A 153 -5.92 -11.99 3.56
C LYS A 153 -6.75 -12.96 4.39
N GLU A 154 -7.22 -12.51 5.55
CA GLU A 154 -8.04 -13.32 6.45
C GLU A 154 -9.52 -13.30 6.07
N MET A 155 -9.95 -12.41 5.17
CA MET A 155 -11.36 -12.17 4.83
C MET A 155 -12.16 -11.77 6.07
N SER A 156 -11.54 -10.90 6.88
CA SER A 156 -12.06 -10.41 8.14
C SER A 156 -12.23 -8.90 8.11
N LYS A 157 -13.26 -8.37 8.74
CA LYS A 157 -13.48 -6.92 8.77
C LYS A 157 -12.31 -6.22 9.47
N CYS A 158 -11.82 -5.16 8.85
CA CYS A 158 -10.92 -4.21 9.52
C CYS A 158 -11.63 -3.60 10.73
N ARG A 159 -10.89 -3.33 11.80
CA ARG A 159 -11.34 -2.40 12.85
C ARG A 159 -11.20 -0.96 12.35
N TYR A 160 -11.78 -0.66 11.19
CA TYR A 160 -11.57 0.57 10.43
C TYR A 160 -11.90 1.80 11.26
N GLU A 161 -13.10 1.83 11.83
CA GLU A 161 -13.62 2.95 12.60
C GLU A 161 -12.92 3.11 13.96
N GLU A 162 -12.51 1.98 14.56
CA GLU A 162 -11.95 1.94 15.91
C GLU A 162 -10.44 2.16 15.95
N MET A 163 -9.70 1.74 14.91
CA MET A 163 -8.23 1.74 14.88
C MET A 163 -7.68 2.58 13.74
N ILE A 164 -8.17 2.41 12.50
CA ILE A 164 -7.57 3.05 11.32
C ILE A 164 -7.91 4.55 11.25
N VAL A 165 -9.19 4.91 11.42
CA VAL A 165 -9.64 6.31 11.42
C VAL A 165 -8.95 7.17 12.48
N PRO A 166 -8.90 6.79 13.78
CA PRO A 166 -8.21 7.61 14.77
C PRO A 166 -6.71 7.69 14.52
N LYS A 167 -6.09 6.60 14.05
CA LYS A 167 -4.66 6.59 13.70
C LYS A 167 -4.35 7.57 12.56
N MET A 168 -5.14 7.55 11.48
CA MET A 168 -4.97 8.47 10.34
C MET A 168 -5.21 9.92 10.74
N LYS A 169 -6.20 10.19 11.62
CA LYS A 169 -6.41 11.53 12.18
C LYS A 169 -5.19 12.01 12.99
N SER A 170 -4.60 11.15 13.82
CA SER A 170 -3.37 11.48 14.57
C SER A 170 -2.22 11.81 13.62
N VAL A 171 -1.98 10.93 12.65
CA VAL A 171 -0.92 11.11 11.64
C VAL A 171 -1.13 12.41 10.87
N ARG A 172 -2.36 12.73 10.45
CA ARG A 172 -2.67 14.00 9.76
C ARG A 172 -2.32 15.22 10.61
N ILE A 173 -2.64 15.19 11.91
CA ILE A 173 -2.30 16.28 12.83
C ILE A 173 -0.78 16.41 12.98
N GLU A 174 -0.07 15.30 13.19
CA GLU A 174 1.39 15.27 13.30
C GLU A 174 2.07 15.80 12.04
N VAL A 175 1.63 15.36 10.86
CA VAL A 175 2.15 15.85 9.57
C VAL A 175 1.89 17.35 9.43
N SER A 176 0.71 17.84 9.82
CA SER A 176 0.39 19.28 9.75
C SER A 176 1.22 20.13 10.71
N ALA A 177 1.61 19.57 11.87
CA ALA A 177 2.45 20.26 12.84
C ALA A 177 3.88 20.47 12.30
N ILE A 178 4.37 19.56 11.45
CA ILE A 178 5.66 19.70 10.75
C ILE A 178 5.61 20.87 9.75
N VAL A 179 4.43 21.20 9.21
CA VAL A 179 4.22 22.28 8.21
C VAL A 179 3.95 23.65 8.86
N ASN A 180 4.16 23.82 10.18
CA ASN A 180 3.85 25.09 10.83
C ASN A 180 4.46 26.28 10.06
N PRO A 181 3.67 27.28 9.60
CA PRO A 181 4.13 28.36 8.72
C PRO A 181 5.35 29.12 9.25
N PHE A 182 5.53 29.17 10.57
CA PHE A 182 6.67 29.80 11.22
C PHE A 182 7.99 29.03 11.00
N ALA A 183 7.93 27.69 10.98
CA ALA A 183 9.06 26.82 10.70
C ALA A 183 9.30 26.71 9.18
N LEU A 184 8.23 26.62 8.37
CA LEU A 184 8.34 26.57 6.91
C LEU A 184 8.91 27.88 6.33
N GLY A 185 8.60 29.03 6.93
CA GLY A 185 9.17 30.32 6.56
C GLY A 185 10.69 30.40 6.77
N THR A 186 11.24 29.69 7.76
CA THR A 186 12.69 29.58 8.00
C THR A 186 13.37 28.60 7.04
N TYR A 187 12.68 27.54 6.60
CA TYR A 187 13.20 26.57 5.62
C TYR A 187 13.14 27.08 4.16
N LEU A 188 12.11 27.85 3.79
CA LEU A 188 11.91 28.36 2.42
C LEU A 188 12.89 29.48 2.02
N GLU A 189 13.58 30.13 2.97
CA GLU A 189 14.65 31.08 2.67
C GLU A 189 15.93 30.39 2.15
N ASN A 190 16.05 29.07 2.30
CA ASN A 190 17.14 28.25 1.77
C ASN A 190 16.68 27.52 0.49
N SER A 191 17.61 27.21 -0.44
CA SER A 191 17.30 26.54 -1.73
C SER A 191 16.60 25.19 -1.59
N ASP A 192 16.60 24.63 -0.38
CA ASP A 192 16.24 23.25 -0.10
C ASP A 192 14.90 23.11 0.65
N GLY A 193 14.25 24.24 1.00
CA GLY A 193 12.90 24.24 1.59
C GLY A 193 11.82 23.63 0.69
N LEU A 194 12.06 23.62 -0.62
CA LEU A 194 11.21 22.94 -1.60
C LEU A 194 11.22 21.41 -1.43
N GLY A 195 12.37 20.82 -1.04
CA GLY A 195 12.49 19.39 -0.78
C GLY A 195 11.62 18.98 0.40
N ILE A 196 11.80 19.65 1.55
CA ILE A 196 11.02 19.38 2.77
C ILE A 196 9.52 19.58 2.52
N ALA A 197 9.12 20.65 1.82
CA ALA A 197 7.71 20.86 1.47
C ALA A 197 7.14 19.74 0.58
N SER A 198 7.92 19.27 -0.39
CA SER A 198 7.53 18.17 -1.29
C SER A 198 7.44 16.83 -0.54
N PHE A 199 8.35 16.59 0.40
CA PHE A 199 8.34 15.42 1.28
C PHE A 199 7.06 15.40 2.11
N VAL A 200 6.77 16.49 2.82
CA VAL A 200 5.59 16.57 3.68
C VAL A 200 4.29 16.54 2.88
N HIS A 201 4.24 17.19 1.72
CA HIS A 201 3.12 17.08 0.80
C HIS A 201 2.88 15.62 0.36
N SER A 202 3.95 14.87 0.09
CA SER A 202 3.86 13.46 -0.27
C SER A 202 3.34 12.59 0.89
N LEU A 203 3.74 12.88 2.13
CA LEU A 203 3.18 12.23 3.32
C LEU A 203 1.70 12.52 3.49
N MET A 204 1.26 13.78 3.34
CA MET A 204 -0.15 14.15 3.40
C MET A 204 -0.97 13.42 2.33
N LYS A 205 -0.45 13.38 1.09
CA LYS A 205 -1.10 12.67 -0.01
C LYS A 205 -1.20 11.17 0.27
N MET A 206 -0.21 10.58 0.94
CA MET A 206 -0.26 9.18 1.36
C MET A 206 -1.34 8.94 2.41
N VAL A 207 -1.48 9.81 3.41
CA VAL A 207 -2.54 9.73 4.43
C VAL A 207 -3.91 9.73 3.76
N GLU A 208 -4.16 10.68 2.86
CA GLU A 208 -5.42 10.79 2.12
C GLU A 208 -5.72 9.54 1.29
N LYS A 209 -4.71 9.03 0.58
CA LYS A 209 -4.87 7.81 -0.22
C LYS A 209 -5.09 6.56 0.63
N LEU A 210 -4.50 6.46 1.81
CA LEU A 210 -4.77 5.36 2.74
C LEU A 210 -6.17 5.45 3.36
N GLU A 211 -6.68 6.65 3.65
CA GLU A 211 -8.06 6.84 4.10
C GLU A 211 -9.08 6.40 3.02
N GLU A 212 -8.82 6.72 1.75
CA GLU A 212 -9.61 6.25 0.60
C GLU A 212 -9.54 4.73 0.45
N LEU A 213 -8.33 4.18 0.43
CA LEU A 213 -8.08 2.74 0.32
C LEU A 213 -8.79 1.96 1.43
N ALA A 214 -8.72 2.45 2.66
CA ALA A 214 -9.34 1.80 3.80
C ALA A 214 -10.88 1.72 3.68
N LYS A 215 -11.52 2.74 3.07
CA LYS A 215 -12.96 2.68 2.74
C LYS A 215 -13.25 1.63 1.68
N GLU A 216 -12.42 1.53 0.65
CA GLU A 216 -12.58 0.51 -0.40
C GLU A 216 -12.42 -0.92 0.14
N VAL A 217 -11.51 -1.13 1.10
CA VAL A 217 -11.35 -2.41 1.81
C VAL A 217 -12.55 -2.73 2.69
N GLU A 218 -13.08 -1.75 3.41
CA GLU A 218 -14.29 -1.90 4.23
C GLU A 218 -15.51 -2.26 3.37
N GLU A 219 -15.73 -1.53 2.27
CA GLU A 219 -16.80 -1.83 1.32
C GLU A 219 -16.62 -3.21 0.66
N LEU A 220 -15.38 -3.61 0.35
CA LEU A 220 -15.09 -4.97 -0.09
C LEU A 220 -15.51 -5.99 0.97
N GLY A 221 -15.21 -5.75 2.25
CA GLY A 221 -15.57 -6.66 3.33
C GLY A 221 -17.09 -6.80 3.50
N GLN A 222 -17.83 -5.70 3.36
CA GLN A 222 -19.30 -5.71 3.41
C GLN A 222 -19.92 -6.50 2.25
N LEU A 223 -19.41 -6.31 1.02
CA LEU A 223 -19.91 -6.99 -0.17
C LEU A 223 -19.44 -8.46 -0.26
N GLY A 224 -18.22 -8.73 0.21
CA GLY A 224 -17.57 -10.03 0.18
C GLY A 224 -17.94 -10.95 1.34
N GLY A 225 -18.69 -10.45 2.34
CA GLY A 225 -19.14 -11.22 3.49
C GLY A 225 -18.02 -11.52 4.49
N PHE A 226 -17.12 -10.56 4.74
CA PHE A 226 -16.03 -10.72 5.68
C PHE A 226 -16.56 -10.97 7.10
N HIS A 227 -15.91 -11.89 7.81
CA HIS A 227 -16.30 -12.23 9.18
C HIS A 227 -15.78 -11.17 10.17
N GLU A 228 -16.42 -11.07 11.32
CA GLU A 228 -15.88 -10.26 12.43
C GLU A 228 -14.72 -11.00 13.10
N ASN A 229 -13.72 -10.26 13.56
CA ASN A 229 -12.64 -10.81 14.38
C ASN A 229 -13.20 -11.07 15.79
N SER A 230 -13.32 -12.35 16.18
CA SER A 230 -13.65 -12.76 17.56
C SER A 230 -12.48 -12.57 18.51
#